data_AF-A0A3Q3IZT7-F1
#
_entry.id   AF-A0A3Q3IZT7-F1
#
_cell.length_a   1.000
_cell.length_b   1.000
_cell.length_c   1.000
_cell.angle_alpha   90.00
_cell.angle_beta   90.00
_cell.angle_gamma   90.00
#
_symmetry.space_group_name_H-M   'P 1'
#
loop_
_entity.id
_entity.type
_entity.pdbx_description
1 polymer ?
#
loop_
_entity_poly.entity_id
_entity_poly.type
_entity_poly.pdbx_seq_one_letter_code
_entity_poly.pdbx_strand_id
1 'polypeptide(L)'
;MCLGVLQVLHEEWANYGVMLKYQPVDLIRKYFGEQIGLYFAWLGVYTQLLIPPSVLGIIVFLYGIFTVDANVPSQETCDDNLNITMCPLCDAVCDYWRLSSVCSLTRASYLFDNGATVLFAIFMSLWAGWFLEHWKRRQMYLKHTWDLTSLEDEEEEVRPEYEEVLQEKKAKMKAQSQRKSVHLTVNTVRVLCVQIFVTFSAVFGVVVYRICMLSVWSMNPDPEAKASVRMTVTTTGIILNMLVVLVLEEVYGAIAVWLTELELPKTKKEFEEKLIFKSFFLKSMNAFAPIFYVAFFKGRFAGRPGDYVYVFEDYRMEECAPPGCLIELCIQLSMIMLGKQLIQNNVFEILIPKLKKMYRTMQEQKGIKSSAVNEESKAEEKRPKQQFHKDFALEPFEGVSPEYMEMVIQYGFVSLFVASFPLAPAFALLNNVIEIRLDAAKFVTEIRRPDAVRSKDIGIWYNILCGISKFSVITNAFVISFTSEFVPRMVYQYIYSVNSTMNGYTEHSLSYFNVSNFPPGTAPSTTLIPGVSMCRYKDYRDPPWAPDAYTFSKQYWSVLAAKLAFVIFFQV
;
A
#
# COMPACT_ATOMS: atom_id res chain seq x y z
N MET A 1 -40.63 -17.95 -7.17
CA MET A 1 -39.79 -18.46 -6.06
C MET A 1 -38.50 -17.65 -5.87
N CYS A 2 -37.82 -17.18 -6.93
CA CYS A 2 -36.55 -16.43 -6.81
C CYS A 2 -36.64 -15.01 -6.20
N LEU A 3 -37.76 -14.27 -6.38
CA LEU A 3 -37.92 -12.91 -5.84
C LEU A 3 -37.85 -12.85 -4.30
N GLY A 4 -38.29 -13.90 -3.61
CA GLY A 4 -38.21 -13.96 -2.14
C GLY A 4 -36.79 -14.18 -1.62
N VAL A 5 -35.94 -14.91 -2.36
CA VAL A 5 -34.57 -15.20 -1.92
C VAL A 5 -33.69 -13.95 -1.99
N LEU A 6 -33.83 -13.15 -3.05
CA LEU A 6 -33.10 -11.89 -3.19
C LEU A 6 -33.53 -10.88 -2.12
N GLN A 7 -34.83 -10.81 -1.81
CA GLN A 7 -35.34 -9.94 -0.76
C GLN A 7 -34.81 -10.36 0.63
N VAL A 8 -34.78 -11.65 0.92
CA VAL A 8 -34.17 -12.17 2.17
C VAL A 8 -32.68 -11.86 2.23
N LEU A 9 -31.93 -12.04 1.13
CA LEU A 9 -30.51 -11.67 1.06
C LEU A 9 -30.31 -10.17 1.26
N HIS A 10 -31.20 -9.33 0.74
CA HIS A 10 -31.14 -7.89 0.93
C HIS A 10 -31.36 -7.51 2.39
N GLU A 11 -32.40 -8.06 3.03
CA GLU A 11 -32.77 -7.74 4.41
C GLU A 11 -31.75 -8.29 5.43
N GLU A 12 -31.24 -9.50 5.21
CA GLU A 12 -30.41 -10.22 6.19
C GLU A 12 -28.90 -10.07 6.01
N TRP A 13 -28.45 -9.64 4.82
CA TRP A 13 -27.02 -9.62 4.49
C TRP A 13 -26.56 -8.30 3.87
N ALA A 14 -27.26 -7.77 2.87
CA ALA A 14 -26.86 -6.55 2.16
C ALA A 14 -27.27 -5.23 2.85
N ASN A 15 -27.88 -5.29 4.03
CA ASN A 15 -28.29 -4.12 4.78
C ASN A 15 -27.24 -3.70 5.82
N TYR A 16 -26.90 -2.41 5.84
CA TYR A 16 -26.00 -1.80 6.83
C TYR A 16 -26.48 -1.96 8.28
N GLY A 17 -27.80 -2.08 8.50
CA GLY A 17 -28.36 -2.33 9.83
C GLY A 17 -27.99 -3.69 10.44
N VAL A 18 -27.46 -4.62 9.64
CA VAL A 18 -27.20 -6.01 10.02
C VAL A 18 -25.70 -6.34 10.00
N MET A 19 -24.84 -5.33 10.19
CA MET A 19 -23.37 -5.44 10.14
C MET A 19 -22.78 -6.53 11.06
N LEU A 20 -23.36 -6.73 12.24
CA LEU A 20 -22.88 -7.67 13.26
C LEU A 20 -23.33 -9.12 13.05
N LYS A 21 -24.27 -9.40 12.12
CA LYS A 21 -24.76 -10.76 11.89
C LYS A 21 -23.78 -11.54 11.01
N TYR A 22 -23.64 -12.84 11.31
CA TYR A 22 -22.88 -13.77 10.49
C TYR A 22 -23.41 -13.83 9.05
N GLN A 23 -22.49 -14.05 8.11
CA GLN A 23 -22.83 -14.12 6.69
C GLN A 23 -23.54 -15.45 6.36
N PRO A 24 -24.68 -15.43 5.64
CA PRO A 24 -25.39 -16.64 5.23
C PRO A 24 -24.75 -17.26 3.96
N VAL A 25 -23.52 -17.76 4.07
CA VAL A 25 -22.72 -18.24 2.93
C VAL A 25 -23.43 -19.32 2.10
N ASP A 26 -24.15 -20.23 2.73
CA ASP A 26 -24.88 -21.29 2.01
C ASP A 26 -26.04 -20.75 1.16
N LEU A 27 -26.67 -19.66 1.60
CA LEU A 27 -27.73 -18.99 0.85
C LEU A 27 -27.16 -18.18 -0.33
N ILE A 28 -26.03 -17.51 -0.09
CA ILE A 28 -25.27 -16.79 -1.13
C ILE A 28 -24.87 -17.78 -2.24
N ARG A 29 -24.27 -18.92 -1.86
CA ARG A 29 -23.95 -20.01 -2.79
C ARG A 29 -25.17 -20.45 -3.60
N LYS A 30 -26.30 -20.71 -2.93
CA LYS A 30 -27.51 -21.21 -3.59
C LYS A 30 -28.06 -20.22 -4.63
N TYR A 31 -27.84 -18.92 -4.44
CA TYR A 31 -28.36 -17.88 -5.34
C TYR A 31 -27.36 -17.49 -6.44
N PHE A 32 -26.09 -17.27 -6.08
CA PHE A 32 -25.04 -16.73 -6.95
C PHE A 32 -24.04 -17.77 -7.48
N GLY A 33 -24.00 -18.97 -6.90
CA GLY A 33 -23.03 -20.03 -7.24
C GLY A 33 -21.81 -20.07 -6.31
N GLU A 34 -20.98 -21.09 -6.50
CA GLU A 34 -19.86 -21.40 -5.61
C GLU A 34 -18.70 -20.40 -5.73
N GLN A 35 -18.43 -19.84 -6.91
CA GLN A 35 -17.35 -18.85 -7.09
C GLN A 35 -17.54 -17.62 -6.19
N ILE A 36 -18.74 -17.03 -6.20
CA ILE A 36 -19.08 -15.87 -5.36
C ILE A 36 -19.23 -16.29 -3.90
N GLY A 37 -19.79 -17.48 -3.64
CA GLY A 37 -19.86 -18.05 -2.30
C GLY A 37 -18.47 -18.21 -1.64
N LEU A 38 -17.47 -18.67 -2.40
CA LEU A 38 -16.08 -18.79 -1.93
C LEU A 38 -15.46 -17.44 -1.61
N TYR A 39 -15.74 -16.40 -2.40
CA TYR A 39 -15.24 -15.04 -2.14
C TYR A 39 -15.72 -14.52 -0.79
N PHE A 40 -17.03 -14.53 -0.54
CA PHE A 40 -17.58 -14.05 0.73
C PHE A 40 -17.17 -14.95 1.91
N ALA A 41 -17.02 -16.26 1.69
CA ALA A 41 -16.46 -17.16 2.71
C ALA A 41 -15.02 -16.80 3.06
N TRP A 42 -14.17 -16.50 2.08
CA TRP A 42 -12.78 -16.07 2.27
C TRP A 42 -12.71 -14.73 2.98
N LEU A 43 -13.48 -13.75 2.52
CA LEU A 43 -13.54 -12.40 3.09
C LEU A 43 -14.02 -12.44 4.55
N GLY A 44 -15.01 -13.30 4.85
CA GLY A 44 -15.48 -13.53 6.21
C GLY A 44 -14.40 -14.10 7.13
N VAL A 45 -13.66 -15.12 6.67
CA VAL A 45 -12.54 -15.70 7.43
C VAL A 45 -11.41 -14.68 7.65
N TYR A 46 -11.06 -13.92 6.60
CA TYR A 46 -10.06 -12.87 6.67
C TYR A 46 -10.44 -11.82 7.72
N THR A 47 -11.68 -11.36 7.70
CA THR A 47 -12.22 -10.38 8.67
C THR A 47 -12.23 -10.92 10.09
N GLN A 48 -12.67 -12.17 10.28
CA GLN A 48 -12.68 -12.80 11.60
C GLN A 48 -11.26 -12.94 12.19
N LEU A 49 -10.31 -13.36 11.35
CA LEU A 49 -8.92 -13.54 11.78
C LEU A 49 -8.15 -12.23 11.93
N LEU A 50 -8.65 -11.11 11.40
CA LEU A 50 -8.09 -9.77 11.68
C LEU A 50 -8.45 -9.22 13.06
N ILE A 51 -9.42 -9.82 13.77
CA ILE A 51 -9.84 -9.35 15.11
C ILE A 51 -8.69 -9.42 16.13
N PRO A 52 -7.99 -10.57 16.33
CA PRO A 52 -6.89 -10.63 17.30
C PRO A 52 -5.72 -9.68 16.98
N PRO A 53 -5.22 -9.59 15.72
CA PRO A 53 -4.26 -8.55 15.33
C PRO A 53 -4.70 -7.13 15.63
N SER A 54 -5.97 -6.80 15.36
CA SER A 54 -6.51 -5.46 15.62
C SER A 54 -6.49 -5.11 17.09
N VAL A 55 -6.92 -6.04 17.95
CA VAL A 55 -6.92 -5.85 19.40
C VAL A 55 -5.50 -5.70 19.92
N LEU A 56 -4.58 -6.58 19.51
CA LEU A 56 -3.19 -6.51 19.94
C LEU A 56 -2.49 -5.25 19.43
N GLY A 57 -2.75 -4.83 18.19
CA GLY A 57 -2.21 -3.60 17.61
C GLY A 57 -2.66 -2.35 18.38
N ILE A 58 -3.93 -2.29 18.80
CA ILE A 58 -4.44 -1.22 19.66
C ILE A 58 -3.75 -1.25 21.04
N ILE A 59 -3.57 -2.42 21.64
CA ILE A 59 -2.86 -2.56 22.93
C ILE A 59 -1.42 -2.04 22.82
N VAL A 60 -0.70 -2.40 21.75
CA VAL A 60 0.67 -1.95 21.49
C VAL A 60 0.74 -0.44 21.28
N PHE A 61 -0.24 0.13 20.59
CA PHE A 61 -0.34 1.58 20.41
C PHE A 61 -0.64 2.32 21.72
N LEU A 62 -1.59 1.81 22.53
CA LEU A 62 -1.89 2.34 23.86
C LEU A 62 -0.68 2.26 24.79
N TYR A 63 0.08 1.15 24.74
CA TYR A 63 1.34 1.03 25.46
C TYR A 63 2.32 2.14 25.09
N GLY A 64 2.45 2.47 23.80
CA GLY A 64 3.26 3.60 23.33
C GLY A 64 2.79 4.94 23.91
N ILE A 65 1.48 5.18 23.96
CA ILE A 65 0.90 6.40 24.56
C ILE A 65 1.24 6.50 26.05
N PHE A 66 1.06 5.43 26.82
CA PHE A 66 1.32 5.45 28.26
C PHE A 66 2.81 5.56 28.62
N THR A 67 3.71 5.17 27.73
CA THR A 67 5.16 5.14 27.99
C THR A 67 5.94 6.29 27.33
N VAL A 68 5.30 7.11 26.49
CA VAL A 68 5.96 8.20 25.75
C VAL A 68 6.65 9.20 26.66
N ASP A 69 6.01 9.55 27.79
CA ASP A 69 6.55 10.53 28.73
C ASP A 69 7.70 9.96 29.57
N ALA A 70 7.89 8.64 29.63
CA ALA A 70 8.99 7.98 30.34
C ALA A 70 10.21 7.69 29.45
N ASN A 71 10.10 7.89 28.13
CA ASN A 71 11.16 7.56 27.20
C ASN A 71 12.27 8.63 27.18
N VAL A 72 13.47 8.25 27.63
CA VAL A 72 14.62 9.16 27.79
C VAL A 72 15.03 9.85 26.47
N PRO A 73 15.24 9.16 25.33
CA PRO A 73 15.64 9.84 24.09
C PRO A 73 14.66 10.90 23.60
N SER A 74 13.35 10.70 23.80
CA SER A 74 12.36 11.74 23.46
C SER A 74 12.41 12.91 24.44
N GLN A 75 12.66 12.67 25.73
CA GLN A 75 12.85 13.75 26.70
C GLN A 75 14.08 14.59 26.36
N GLU A 76 15.22 13.96 26.06
CA GLU A 76 16.46 14.65 25.66
C GLU A 76 16.27 15.48 24.38
N THR A 77 15.55 14.94 23.40
CA THR A 77 15.26 15.68 22.16
C THR A 77 14.36 16.91 22.42
N CYS A 78 13.49 16.82 23.43
CA CYS A 78 12.57 17.90 23.82
C CYS A 78 13.16 18.85 24.87
N ASP A 79 14.38 18.62 25.36
CA ASP A 79 15.00 19.47 26.37
C ASP A 79 15.66 20.69 25.71
N ASP A 80 15.10 21.88 25.96
CA ASP A 80 15.62 23.14 25.44
C ASP A 80 16.97 23.53 26.04
N ASN A 81 17.36 22.97 27.19
CA ASN A 81 18.62 23.32 27.86
C ASN A 81 19.86 22.80 27.11
N LEU A 82 19.74 21.70 26.36
CA LEU A 82 20.85 21.09 25.63
C LEU A 82 21.32 21.94 24.44
N ASN A 83 20.53 22.93 23.98
CA ASN A 83 20.87 23.91 22.94
C ASN A 83 21.58 23.30 21.70
N ILE A 84 21.15 22.12 21.26
CA ILE A 84 21.76 21.40 20.14
C ILE A 84 21.35 22.04 18.80
N THR A 85 22.31 22.60 18.08
CA THR A 85 22.15 23.18 16.74
C THR A 85 22.40 22.14 15.65
N MET A 86 21.42 21.96 14.76
CA MET A 86 21.48 21.04 13.63
C MET A 86 21.91 21.75 12.35
N CYS A 87 22.57 21.04 11.45
CA CYS A 87 22.98 21.55 10.15
C CYS A 87 21.76 21.84 9.23
N PRO A 88 21.87 22.78 8.29
CA PRO A 88 20.77 23.17 7.42
C PRO A 88 20.40 22.06 6.42
N LEU A 89 19.10 21.95 6.16
CA LEU A 89 18.50 20.91 5.32
C LEU A 89 18.56 21.23 3.82
N CYS A 90 18.81 22.48 3.45
CA CYS A 90 18.94 22.90 2.07
C CYS A 90 20.08 23.91 1.88
N ASP A 91 20.52 24.06 0.65
CA ASP A 91 21.68 24.87 0.31
C ASP A 91 21.27 26.35 0.19
N ALA A 92 22.11 27.24 0.76
CA ALA A 92 22.00 28.70 0.77
C ALA A 92 20.78 29.34 1.47
N VAL A 93 19.59 28.73 1.39
CA VAL A 93 18.31 29.35 1.79
C VAL A 93 17.86 28.92 3.19
N CYS A 94 18.19 27.70 3.61
CA CYS A 94 17.78 27.16 4.92
C CYS A 94 18.75 27.58 6.02
N ASP A 95 18.21 28.05 7.14
CA ASP A 95 19.01 28.36 8.33
C ASP A 95 19.28 27.11 9.19
N TYR A 96 20.19 27.24 10.15
CA TYR A 96 20.35 26.32 11.26
C TYR A 96 19.07 26.23 12.08
N TRP A 97 18.81 25.05 12.62
CA TRP A 97 17.61 24.79 13.39
C TRP A 97 17.93 24.04 14.67
N ARG A 98 17.12 24.23 15.71
CA ARG A 98 17.30 23.60 17.02
C ARG A 98 16.62 22.23 17.05
N LEU A 99 17.27 21.24 17.66
CA LEU A 99 16.72 19.89 17.75
C LEU A 99 15.34 19.84 18.45
N SER A 100 15.11 20.70 19.45
CA SER A 100 13.85 20.76 20.21
C SER A 100 12.62 21.14 19.38
N SER A 101 12.81 21.80 18.23
CA SER A 101 11.71 22.11 17.30
C SER A 101 11.03 20.85 16.72
N VAL A 102 11.69 19.69 16.77
CA VAL A 102 11.20 18.40 16.26
C VAL A 102 10.69 17.51 17.40
N CYS A 103 10.46 18.07 18.60
CA CYS A 103 9.96 17.35 19.77
C CYS A 103 8.65 16.59 19.50
N SER A 104 7.64 17.26 18.92
CA SER A 104 6.33 16.64 18.62
C SER A 104 6.45 15.45 17.67
N LEU A 105 7.30 15.57 16.65
CA LEU A 105 7.57 14.48 15.70
C LEU A 105 8.30 13.33 16.40
N THR A 106 9.24 13.61 17.29
CA THR A 106 9.98 12.57 18.02
C THR A 106 9.08 11.79 18.98
N ARG A 107 8.18 12.48 19.69
CA ARG A 107 7.15 11.85 20.55
C ARG A 107 6.19 10.99 19.73
N ALA A 108 5.70 11.50 18.60
CA ALA A 108 4.85 10.74 17.70
C ALA A 108 5.56 9.49 17.14
N SER A 109 6.88 9.56 16.91
CA SER A 109 7.64 8.45 16.32
C SER A 109 7.72 7.29 17.30
N TYR A 110 7.90 7.59 18.58
CA TYR A 110 7.95 6.59 19.64
C TYR A 110 6.63 5.81 19.80
N LEU A 111 5.48 6.42 19.49
CA LEU A 111 4.18 5.73 19.54
C LEU A 111 4.15 4.51 18.62
N PHE A 112 4.86 4.59 17.49
CA PHE A 112 4.93 3.52 16.48
C PHE A 112 6.25 2.74 16.53
N ASP A 113 7.31 3.32 17.10
CA ASP A 113 8.65 2.73 17.20
C ASP A 113 9.02 2.44 18.66
N ASN A 114 8.36 1.41 19.23
CA ASN A 114 8.56 0.94 20.59
C ASN A 114 8.94 -0.56 20.62
N GLY A 115 9.49 -1.05 21.73
CA GLY A 115 9.89 -2.47 21.83
C GLY A 115 8.73 -3.46 21.63
N ALA A 116 7.49 -3.06 21.93
CA ALA A 116 6.32 -3.91 21.74
C ALA A 116 5.92 -4.05 20.26
N THR A 117 6.28 -3.11 19.38
CA THR A 117 6.01 -3.22 17.93
C THR A 117 6.85 -4.31 17.28
N VAL A 118 8.06 -4.59 17.79
CA VAL A 118 8.88 -5.72 17.35
C VAL A 118 8.22 -7.05 17.69
N LEU A 119 7.70 -7.19 18.92
CA LEU A 119 6.93 -8.38 19.33
C LEU A 119 5.66 -8.54 18.48
N PHE A 120 5.01 -7.42 18.16
CA PHE A 120 3.85 -7.41 17.28
C PHE A 120 4.18 -7.88 15.87
N ALA A 121 5.31 -7.46 15.30
CA ALA A 121 5.75 -7.91 13.97
C ALA A 121 6.03 -9.43 13.92
N ILE A 122 6.57 -10.00 14.99
CA ILE A 122 6.74 -11.46 15.14
C ILE A 122 5.37 -12.14 15.18
N PHE A 123 4.46 -11.64 16.02
CA PHE A 123 3.08 -12.16 16.09
C PHE A 123 2.39 -12.12 14.71
N MET A 124 2.54 -11.01 13.97
CA MET A 124 1.93 -10.85 12.65
C MET A 124 2.51 -11.81 11.60
N SER A 125 3.81 -12.10 11.68
CA SER A 125 4.46 -13.09 10.81
C SER A 125 3.91 -14.50 11.06
N LEU A 126 3.69 -14.87 12.33
CA LEU A 126 3.07 -16.14 12.71
C LEU A 126 1.58 -16.17 12.34
N TRP A 127 0.88 -15.06 12.55
CA TRP A 127 -0.53 -14.91 12.19
C TRP A 127 -0.77 -15.11 10.70
N ALA A 128 0.09 -14.56 9.83
CA ALA A 128 -0.01 -14.75 8.38
C ALA A 128 0.05 -16.25 7.99
N GLY A 129 0.96 -17.01 8.61
CA GLY A 129 1.03 -18.46 8.44
C GLY A 129 -0.22 -19.18 8.96
N TRP A 130 -0.71 -18.79 10.15
CA TRP A 130 -1.93 -19.36 10.70
C TRP A 130 -3.16 -19.06 9.84
N PHE A 131 -3.29 -17.82 9.33
CA PHE A 131 -4.37 -17.41 8.43
C PHE A 131 -4.44 -18.31 7.19
N LEU A 132 -3.31 -18.54 6.52
CA LEU A 132 -3.27 -19.38 5.33
C LEU A 132 -3.65 -20.84 5.62
N GLU A 133 -3.17 -21.42 6.73
CA GLU A 133 -3.51 -22.78 7.12
C GLU A 133 -4.97 -22.91 7.56
N HIS A 134 -5.50 -21.91 8.27
CA HIS A 134 -6.90 -21.87 8.65
C HIS A 134 -7.81 -21.77 7.41
N TRP A 135 -7.46 -20.90 6.46
CA TRP A 135 -8.19 -20.80 5.19
C TRP A 135 -8.16 -22.12 4.43
N LYS A 136 -6.99 -22.76 4.30
CA LYS A 136 -6.85 -24.05 3.62
C LYS A 136 -7.76 -25.12 4.22
N ARG A 137 -7.85 -25.20 5.56
CA ARG A 137 -8.77 -26.10 6.27
C ARG A 137 -10.23 -25.75 5.98
N ARG A 138 -10.59 -24.47 6.05
CA ARG A 138 -11.96 -24.00 5.77
C ARG A 138 -12.36 -24.28 4.33
N GLN A 139 -11.47 -24.06 3.37
CA GLN A 139 -11.69 -24.34 1.95
C GLN A 139 -11.97 -25.83 1.73
N MET A 140 -11.22 -26.74 2.37
CA MET A 140 -11.49 -28.18 2.27
C MET A 140 -12.85 -28.57 2.85
N TYR A 141 -13.24 -27.98 3.99
CA TYR A 141 -14.57 -28.19 4.56
C TYR A 141 -15.68 -27.73 3.60
N LEU A 142 -15.54 -26.54 3.00
CA LEU A 142 -16.51 -26.03 2.02
C LEU A 142 -16.54 -26.88 0.76
N LYS A 143 -15.37 -27.32 0.26
CA LYS A 143 -15.25 -28.22 -0.89
C LYS A 143 -16.02 -29.51 -0.67
N HIS A 144 -15.94 -30.09 0.53
CA HIS A 144 -16.71 -31.29 0.87
C HIS A 144 -18.21 -30.99 1.04
N THR A 145 -18.56 -29.96 1.81
CA THR A 145 -19.97 -29.61 2.10
C THR A 145 -20.74 -29.20 0.83
N TRP A 146 -20.03 -28.67 -0.16
CA TRP A 146 -20.61 -28.23 -1.42
C TRP A 146 -20.49 -29.26 -2.54
N ASP A 147 -20.07 -30.49 -2.24
CA ASP A 147 -19.91 -31.60 -3.19
C ASP A 147 -19.02 -31.23 -4.40
N LEU A 148 -17.95 -30.47 -4.16
CA LEU A 148 -17.00 -29.98 -5.17
C LEU A 148 -15.79 -30.91 -5.33
N THR A 149 -15.81 -32.09 -4.71
CA THR A 149 -14.72 -33.07 -4.79
C THR A 149 -14.65 -33.79 -6.13
N SER A 150 -15.80 -33.99 -6.78
CA SER A 150 -15.94 -34.68 -8.06
C SER A 150 -15.91 -33.76 -9.27
N LEU A 151 -15.65 -32.46 -9.08
CA LEU A 151 -15.28 -31.59 -10.19
C LEU A 151 -13.93 -32.06 -10.72
N GLU A 152 -13.97 -33.01 -11.65
CA GLU A 152 -12.86 -33.35 -12.52
C GLU A 152 -12.45 -32.06 -13.26
N ASP A 153 -11.16 -31.95 -13.60
CA ASP A 153 -10.72 -30.93 -14.56
C ASP A 153 -11.28 -31.36 -15.93
N GLU A 154 -12.61 -31.27 -16.11
CA GLU A 154 -13.30 -31.49 -17.37
C GLU A 154 -12.61 -30.62 -18.42
N GLU A 155 -12.47 -31.14 -19.64
CA GLU A 155 -11.84 -30.43 -20.76
C GLU A 155 -12.52 -29.07 -20.96
N GLU A 156 -11.94 -28.04 -20.35
CA GLU A 156 -12.50 -26.71 -20.32
C GLU A 156 -12.63 -26.17 -21.74
N GLU A 157 -13.73 -25.46 -21.99
CA GLU A 157 -14.02 -24.88 -23.31
C GLU A 157 -12.85 -24.02 -23.80
N VAL A 158 -12.41 -24.30 -25.03
CA VAL A 158 -11.38 -23.54 -25.72
C VAL A 158 -11.96 -22.17 -26.06
N ARG A 159 -11.17 -21.10 -25.89
CA ARG A 159 -11.63 -19.75 -26.22
C ARG A 159 -11.87 -19.61 -27.72
N PRO A 160 -12.99 -19.01 -28.18
CA PRO A 160 -13.29 -18.86 -29.61
C PRO A 160 -12.22 -18.05 -30.35
N GLU A 161 -11.69 -16.99 -29.73
CA GLU A 161 -10.57 -16.21 -30.28
C GLU A 161 -9.32 -17.06 -30.54
N TYR A 162 -9.06 -18.04 -29.68
CA TYR A 162 -7.95 -18.97 -29.87
C TYR A 162 -8.23 -19.91 -31.05
N GLU A 163 -9.47 -20.37 -31.20
CA GLU A 163 -9.88 -21.21 -32.31
C GLU A 163 -9.82 -20.48 -33.65
N GLU A 164 -10.25 -19.23 -33.73
CA GLU A 164 -10.16 -18.39 -34.93
C GLU A 164 -8.70 -18.24 -35.38
N VAL A 165 -7.81 -17.86 -34.45
CA VAL A 165 -6.38 -17.75 -34.75
C VAL A 165 -5.77 -19.11 -35.10
N LEU A 166 -6.24 -20.19 -34.49
CA LEU A 166 -5.81 -21.54 -34.81
C LEU A 166 -6.27 -21.95 -36.21
N GLN A 167 -7.50 -21.60 -36.62
CA GLN A 167 -8.03 -21.86 -37.96
C GLN A 167 -7.23 -21.07 -39.02
N GLU A 168 -6.93 -19.79 -38.76
CA GLU A 168 -6.03 -19.01 -39.61
C GLU A 168 -4.62 -19.59 -39.70
N LYS A 169 -4.07 -20.10 -38.59
CA LYS A 169 -2.75 -20.76 -38.56
C LYS A 169 -2.75 -22.13 -39.22
N LYS A 170 -3.84 -22.90 -39.09
CA LYS A 170 -4.04 -24.19 -39.77
C LYS A 170 -4.16 -23.97 -41.28
N ALA A 171 -4.76 -22.87 -41.72
CA ALA A 171 -4.77 -22.44 -43.13
C ALA A 171 -3.38 -22.02 -43.65
N LYS A 172 -2.40 -21.75 -42.77
CA LYS A 172 -1.05 -21.28 -43.12
C LYS A 172 0.09 -22.27 -42.80
N MET A 173 -0.16 -23.56 -42.55
CA MET A 173 0.92 -24.50 -42.15
C MET A 173 2.06 -24.56 -43.19
N LYS A 174 3.36 -24.48 -42.86
CA LYS A 174 4.13 -25.05 -41.74
C LYS A 174 5.50 -24.33 -41.66
N ALA A 175 5.92 -23.80 -40.49
CA ALA A 175 7.35 -23.61 -40.08
C ALA A 175 7.59 -22.76 -38.78
N GLN A 176 6.60 -22.14 -38.15
CA GLN A 176 6.88 -21.05 -37.17
C GLN A 176 6.26 -21.20 -35.77
N SER A 177 5.89 -22.42 -35.36
CA SER A 177 5.19 -22.65 -34.08
C SER A 177 6.12 -22.62 -32.85
N GLN A 178 7.34 -23.15 -32.94
CA GLN A 178 8.29 -23.15 -31.80
C GLN A 178 9.02 -21.81 -31.59
N ARG A 179 9.25 -21.02 -32.65
CA ARG A 179 10.02 -19.76 -32.56
C ARG A 179 9.19 -18.57 -32.04
N LYS A 180 7.85 -18.61 -32.19
CA LYS A 180 6.94 -17.55 -31.71
C LYS A 180 6.65 -17.63 -30.21
N SER A 181 6.58 -18.82 -29.61
CA SER A 181 6.35 -18.95 -28.16
C SER A 181 7.51 -18.33 -27.36
N VAL A 182 8.77 -18.58 -27.76
CA VAL A 182 9.95 -17.98 -27.11
C VAL A 182 10.03 -16.46 -27.35
N HIS A 183 9.69 -15.97 -28.54
CA HIS A 183 9.70 -14.53 -28.83
C HIS A 183 8.59 -13.77 -28.09
N LEU A 184 7.43 -14.40 -27.88
CA LEU A 184 6.31 -13.83 -27.14
C LEU A 184 6.62 -13.76 -25.64
N THR A 185 7.20 -14.81 -25.04
CA THR A 185 7.67 -14.79 -23.64
C THR A 185 8.74 -13.72 -23.41
N VAL A 186 9.68 -13.56 -24.35
CA VAL A 186 10.71 -12.50 -24.28
C VAL A 186 10.09 -11.10 -24.39
N ASN A 187 9.08 -10.90 -25.24
CA ASN A 187 8.38 -9.62 -25.33
C ASN A 187 7.52 -9.34 -24.10
N THR A 188 6.86 -10.35 -23.50
CA THR A 188 6.14 -10.19 -22.22
C THR A 188 7.10 -9.76 -21.12
N VAL A 189 8.25 -10.44 -20.98
CA VAL A 189 9.25 -10.08 -19.96
C VAL A 189 9.80 -8.67 -20.22
N ARG A 190 10.06 -8.30 -21.48
CA ARG A 190 10.47 -6.93 -21.84
C ARG A 190 9.42 -5.89 -21.47
N VAL A 191 8.15 -6.12 -21.80
CA VAL A 191 7.06 -5.19 -21.46
C VAL A 191 6.92 -5.08 -19.94
N LEU A 192 6.95 -6.18 -19.19
CA LEU A 192 6.93 -6.16 -17.73
C LEU A 192 8.11 -5.36 -17.17
N CYS A 193 9.34 -5.59 -17.64
CA CYS A 193 10.52 -4.82 -17.22
C CYS A 193 10.40 -3.32 -17.54
N VAL A 194 9.84 -2.96 -18.70
CA VAL A 194 9.56 -1.56 -19.05
C VAL A 194 8.54 -0.95 -18.09
N GLN A 195 7.50 -1.69 -17.71
CA GLN A 195 6.52 -1.18 -16.74
C GLN A 195 7.11 -1.02 -15.34
N ILE A 196 7.99 -1.94 -14.92
CA ILE A 196 8.77 -1.77 -13.70
C ILE A 196 9.56 -0.47 -13.77
N PHE A 197 10.28 -0.22 -14.88
CA PHE A 197 11.01 1.02 -15.07
C PHE A 197 10.11 2.26 -15.00
N VAL A 198 8.91 2.22 -15.60
CA VAL A 198 7.92 3.30 -15.52
C VAL A 198 7.49 3.56 -14.07
N THR A 199 7.22 2.52 -13.27
CA THR A 199 6.86 2.71 -11.84
C THR A 199 7.98 3.39 -11.06
N PHE A 200 9.23 2.94 -11.23
CA PHE A 200 10.38 3.54 -10.56
C PHE A 200 10.64 4.97 -11.05
N SER A 201 10.44 5.24 -12.34
CA SER A 201 10.51 6.59 -12.91
C SER A 201 9.43 7.51 -12.33
N ALA A 202 8.19 7.04 -12.17
CA ALA A 202 7.12 7.82 -11.56
C ALA A 202 7.41 8.16 -10.09
N VAL A 203 7.90 7.20 -9.32
CA VAL A 203 8.35 7.43 -7.93
C VAL A 203 9.49 8.45 -7.91
N PHE A 204 10.48 8.29 -8.79
CA PHE A 204 11.58 9.25 -8.92
C PHE A 204 11.09 10.65 -9.31
N GLY A 205 10.09 10.76 -10.17
CA GLY A 205 9.44 12.03 -10.52
C GLY A 205 8.79 12.72 -9.31
N VAL A 206 8.11 11.97 -8.44
CA VAL A 206 7.55 12.50 -7.19
C VAL A 206 8.65 12.97 -6.23
N VAL A 207 9.79 12.26 -6.19
CA VAL A 207 10.95 12.66 -5.39
C VAL A 207 11.53 13.99 -5.90
N VAL A 208 11.74 14.11 -7.21
CA VAL A 208 12.20 15.36 -7.82
C VAL A 208 11.23 16.50 -7.54
N TYR A 209 9.91 16.26 -7.65
CA TYR A 209 8.89 17.24 -7.27
C TYR A 209 9.07 17.72 -5.83
N ARG A 210 9.28 16.82 -4.87
CA ARG A 210 9.48 17.21 -3.46
C ARG A 210 10.74 18.05 -3.27
N ILE A 211 11.83 17.69 -3.94
CA ILE A 211 13.09 18.44 -3.85
C ILE A 211 12.91 19.86 -4.42
N CYS A 212 12.29 19.99 -5.59
CA CYS A 212 12.01 21.29 -6.21
C CYS A 212 11.04 22.12 -5.35
N MET A 213 10.00 21.51 -4.80
CA MET A 213 9.05 22.23 -3.95
C MET A 213 9.68 22.67 -2.63
N LEU A 214 10.57 21.86 -2.05
CA LEU A 214 11.31 22.22 -0.85
C LEU A 214 12.19 23.45 -1.09
N SER A 215 12.92 23.51 -2.21
CA SER A 215 13.76 24.67 -2.53
C SER A 215 12.91 25.91 -2.81
N VAL A 216 11.87 25.80 -3.64
CA VAL A 216 10.99 26.94 -4.00
C VAL A 216 10.24 27.48 -2.77
N TRP A 217 9.64 26.62 -1.94
CA TRP A 217 8.91 27.08 -0.77
C TRP A 217 9.81 27.65 0.33
N SER A 218 11.06 27.19 0.42
CA SER A 218 12.04 27.78 1.35
C SER A 218 12.44 29.21 0.95
N MET A 219 12.28 29.58 -0.33
CA MET A 219 12.51 30.94 -0.82
C MET A 219 11.35 31.91 -0.51
N ASN A 220 10.18 31.44 -0.06
CA ASN A 220 9.07 32.33 0.25
C ASN A 220 9.46 33.36 1.32
N PRO A 221 9.16 34.65 1.14
CA PRO A 221 9.58 35.69 2.08
C PRO A 221 8.88 35.61 3.44
N ASP A 222 7.69 34.99 3.51
CA ASP A 222 6.90 34.91 4.73
C ASP A 222 7.49 33.94 5.76
N PRO A 223 7.77 34.38 7.00
CA PRO A 223 8.41 33.56 8.03
C PRO A 223 7.53 32.38 8.50
N GLU A 224 6.20 32.53 8.50
CA GLU A 224 5.26 31.45 8.83
C GLU A 224 5.25 30.36 7.75
N ALA A 225 5.32 30.77 6.48
CA ALA A 225 5.44 29.84 5.36
C ALA A 225 6.78 29.08 5.45
N LYS A 226 7.89 29.76 5.78
CA LYS A 226 9.21 29.14 5.99
C LYS A 226 9.22 28.09 7.11
N ALA A 227 8.55 28.37 8.23
CA ALA A 227 8.51 27.44 9.37
C ALA A 227 7.70 26.16 9.06
N SER A 228 6.70 26.25 8.19
CA SER A 228 5.80 25.14 7.85
C SER A 228 6.15 24.40 6.55
N VAL A 229 7.17 24.84 5.81
CA VAL A 229 7.56 24.26 4.49
C VAL A 229 7.65 22.74 4.54
N ARG A 230 8.36 22.19 5.53
CA ARG A 230 8.61 20.75 5.60
C ARG A 230 7.31 19.95 5.68
N MET A 231 6.37 20.38 6.54
CA MET A 231 5.09 19.71 6.72
C MET A 231 4.23 19.85 5.46
N THR A 232 4.21 21.04 4.86
CA THR A 232 3.48 21.33 3.62
C THR A 232 3.98 20.48 2.46
N VAL A 233 5.28 20.48 2.18
CA VAL A 233 5.90 19.71 1.08
C VAL A 233 5.72 18.20 1.27
N THR A 234 5.82 17.71 2.51
CA THR A 234 5.57 16.29 2.81
C THR A 234 4.12 15.94 2.53
N THR A 235 3.17 16.76 2.98
CA THR A 235 1.73 16.51 2.82
C THR A 235 1.30 16.60 1.34
N THR A 236 1.71 17.65 0.63
CA THR A 236 1.42 17.79 -0.82
C THR A 236 2.09 16.69 -1.62
N GLY A 237 3.30 16.29 -1.26
CA GLY A 237 4.01 15.17 -1.87
C GLY A 237 3.33 13.81 -1.63
N ILE A 238 2.66 13.60 -0.50
CA ILE A 238 1.87 12.38 -0.23
C ILE A 238 0.59 12.38 -1.07
N ILE A 239 -0.12 13.52 -1.16
CA ILE A 239 -1.34 13.66 -1.97
C ILE A 239 -1.03 13.46 -3.46
N LEU A 240 0.04 14.08 -3.97
CA LEU A 240 0.47 13.89 -5.36
C LEU A 240 0.79 12.41 -5.63
N ASN A 241 1.53 11.76 -4.73
CA ASN A 241 1.84 10.34 -4.86
C ASN A 241 0.57 9.48 -4.91
N MET A 242 -0.41 9.76 -4.04
CA MET A 242 -1.69 9.08 -4.04
C MET A 242 -2.41 9.23 -5.39
N LEU A 243 -2.47 10.44 -5.96
CA LEU A 243 -3.09 10.69 -7.27
C LEU A 243 -2.37 9.94 -8.40
N VAL A 244 -1.03 9.95 -8.41
CA VAL A 244 -0.23 9.23 -9.40
C VAL A 244 -0.49 7.72 -9.31
N VAL A 245 -0.52 7.16 -8.10
CA VAL A 245 -0.81 5.74 -7.88
C VAL A 245 -2.19 5.39 -8.44
N LEU A 246 -3.23 6.17 -8.13
CA LEU A 246 -4.59 5.92 -8.62
C LEU A 246 -4.68 5.93 -10.15
N VAL A 247 -4.04 6.90 -10.82
CA VAL A 247 -4.06 6.98 -12.29
C VAL A 247 -3.30 5.83 -12.93
N LEU A 248 -2.12 5.50 -12.40
CA LEU A 248 -1.29 4.42 -12.95
C LEU A 248 -1.92 3.03 -12.73
N GLU A 249 -2.66 2.81 -11.65
CA GLU A 249 -3.36 1.54 -11.41
C GLU A 249 -4.36 1.20 -12.53
N GLU A 250 -5.10 2.19 -13.03
CA GLU A 250 -6.04 2.02 -14.16
C GLU A 250 -5.30 1.73 -15.47
N VAL A 251 -4.23 2.48 -15.74
CA VAL A 251 -3.39 2.27 -16.93
C VAL A 251 -2.77 0.87 -16.92
N TYR A 252 -2.27 0.40 -15.76
CA TYR A 252 -1.73 -0.95 -15.63
C TYR A 252 -2.78 -2.04 -15.77
N GLY A 253 -4.02 -1.78 -15.34
CA GLY A 253 -5.15 -2.68 -15.59
C GLY A 253 -5.37 -2.89 -17.09
N ALA A 254 -5.46 -1.80 -17.86
CA ALA A 254 -5.64 -1.86 -19.30
C ALA A 254 -4.46 -2.55 -20.02
N ILE A 255 -3.22 -2.25 -19.61
CA ILE A 255 -2.01 -2.88 -20.16
C ILE A 255 -1.99 -4.38 -19.88
N ALA A 256 -2.42 -4.82 -18.68
CA ALA A 256 -2.44 -6.24 -18.33
C ALA A 256 -3.43 -7.03 -19.20
N VAL A 257 -4.61 -6.46 -19.50
CA VAL A 257 -5.58 -7.05 -20.44
C VAL A 257 -4.96 -7.15 -21.82
N TRP A 258 -4.46 -6.04 -22.35
CA TRP A 258 -3.83 -5.99 -23.68
C TRP A 258 -2.67 -6.99 -23.82
N LEU A 259 -1.81 -7.09 -22.81
CA LEU A 259 -0.68 -8.03 -22.81
C LEU A 259 -1.14 -9.49 -22.77
N THR A 260 -2.24 -9.78 -22.07
CA THR A 260 -2.78 -11.15 -21.98
C THR A 260 -3.51 -11.56 -23.25
N GLU A 261 -4.21 -10.62 -23.90
CA GLU A 261 -4.80 -10.82 -25.24
C GLU A 261 -3.73 -11.15 -26.28
N LEU A 262 -2.58 -10.47 -26.23
CA LEU A 262 -1.44 -10.77 -27.11
C LEU A 262 -0.85 -12.17 -26.90
N GLU A 263 -0.92 -12.71 -25.68
CA GLU A 263 -0.38 -14.03 -25.35
C GLU A 263 -1.24 -15.19 -25.89
N LEU A 264 -2.50 -14.94 -26.25
CA LEU A 264 -3.45 -15.92 -26.77
C LEU A 264 -3.42 -17.27 -26.01
N PRO A 265 -3.74 -17.29 -24.70
CA PRO A 265 -3.85 -18.53 -23.93
C PRO A 265 -5.00 -19.41 -24.46
N LYS A 266 -4.88 -20.72 -24.26
CA LYS A 266 -5.75 -21.72 -24.89
C LYS A 266 -7.13 -21.79 -24.24
N THR A 267 -7.17 -21.77 -22.92
CA THR A 267 -8.37 -21.96 -22.08
C THR A 267 -8.75 -20.67 -21.36
N LYS A 268 -10.03 -20.52 -20.99
CA LYS A 268 -10.50 -19.34 -20.23
C LYS A 268 -9.84 -19.23 -18.85
N LYS A 269 -9.65 -20.33 -18.13
CA LYS A 269 -8.95 -20.33 -16.85
C LYS A 269 -7.49 -19.88 -16.95
N GLU A 270 -6.76 -20.41 -17.93
CA GLU A 270 -5.37 -19.97 -18.18
C GLU A 270 -5.31 -18.47 -18.52
N PHE A 271 -6.30 -17.94 -19.25
CA PHE A 271 -6.42 -16.49 -19.50
C PHE A 271 -6.61 -15.72 -18.19
N GLU A 272 -7.56 -16.13 -17.36
CA GLU A 272 -7.86 -15.49 -16.08
C GLU A 272 -6.67 -15.55 -15.12
N GLU A 273 -6.02 -16.70 -14.95
CA GLU A 273 -4.85 -16.86 -14.08
C GLU A 273 -3.68 -15.97 -14.52
N LYS A 274 -3.38 -15.93 -15.83
CA LYS A 274 -2.32 -15.08 -16.38
C LYS A 274 -2.65 -13.59 -16.25
N LEU A 275 -3.91 -13.21 -16.46
CA LEU A 275 -4.38 -11.85 -16.30
C LEU A 275 -4.28 -11.39 -14.85
N ILE A 276 -4.76 -12.22 -13.91
CA ILE A 276 -4.70 -11.96 -12.47
C ILE A 276 -3.24 -11.78 -12.04
N PHE A 277 -2.35 -12.69 -12.43
CA PHE A 277 -0.94 -12.61 -12.04
C PHE A 277 -0.26 -11.32 -12.56
N LYS A 278 -0.45 -10.98 -13.85
CA LYS A 278 0.15 -9.77 -14.43
C LYS A 278 -0.44 -8.49 -13.83
N SER A 279 -1.75 -8.43 -13.71
CA SER A 279 -2.45 -7.27 -13.13
C SER A 279 -2.05 -7.07 -11.67
N PHE A 280 -1.99 -8.16 -10.88
CA PHE A 280 -1.53 -8.12 -9.50
C PHE A 280 -0.09 -7.63 -9.40
N PHE A 281 0.82 -8.18 -10.19
CA PHE A 281 2.24 -7.79 -10.14
C PHE A 281 2.42 -6.30 -10.46
N LEU A 282 1.78 -5.79 -11.51
CA LEU A 282 1.88 -4.37 -11.89
C LEU A 282 1.23 -3.45 -10.85
N LYS A 283 0.01 -3.77 -10.40
CA LYS A 283 -0.71 -2.96 -9.41
C LYS A 283 0.00 -2.96 -8.05
N SER A 284 0.47 -4.11 -7.58
CA SER A 284 1.20 -4.22 -6.30
C SER A 284 2.53 -3.48 -6.33
N MET A 285 3.29 -3.55 -7.42
CA MET A 285 4.53 -2.76 -7.56
C MET A 285 4.25 -1.26 -7.53
N ASN A 286 3.23 -0.79 -8.24
CA ASN A 286 2.84 0.62 -8.22
C ASN A 286 2.38 1.07 -6.82
N ALA A 287 1.58 0.26 -6.15
CA ALA A 287 1.05 0.57 -4.82
C ALA A 287 2.15 0.57 -3.74
N PHE A 288 3.09 -0.36 -3.80
CA PHE A 288 4.13 -0.52 -2.78
C PHE A 288 5.42 0.27 -3.07
N ALA A 289 5.75 0.60 -4.31
CA ALA A 289 7.02 1.26 -4.65
C ALA A 289 7.25 2.60 -3.92
N PRO A 290 6.26 3.51 -3.79
CA PRO A 290 6.44 4.73 -3.00
C PRO A 290 6.75 4.45 -1.52
N ILE A 291 6.20 3.37 -0.97
CA ILE A 291 6.38 2.97 0.44
C ILE A 291 7.76 2.33 0.61
N PHE A 292 8.19 1.46 -0.32
CA PHE A 292 9.53 0.90 -0.37
C PHE A 292 10.60 2.01 -0.47
N TYR A 293 10.36 3.04 -1.28
CA TYR A 293 11.27 4.19 -1.40
C TYR A 293 11.46 4.90 -0.05
N VAL A 294 10.37 5.27 0.62
CA VAL A 294 10.42 5.99 1.90
C VAL A 294 11.02 5.12 3.01
N ALA A 295 10.74 3.81 3.01
CA ALA A 295 11.25 2.89 4.02
C ALA A 295 12.76 2.63 3.91
N PHE A 296 13.28 2.43 2.68
CA PHE A 296 14.63 1.88 2.49
C PHE A 296 15.63 2.82 1.81
N PHE A 297 15.17 3.73 0.95
CA PHE A 297 16.04 4.54 0.10
C PHE A 297 16.14 6.00 0.58
N LYS A 298 15.05 6.55 1.13
CA LYS A 298 15.02 7.94 1.60
C LYS A 298 16.04 8.20 2.71
N GLY A 299 16.82 9.28 2.58
CA GLY A 299 17.83 9.71 3.56
C GLY A 299 19.06 8.81 3.71
N ARG A 300 19.17 7.70 2.98
CA ARG A 300 20.29 6.74 3.12
C ARG A 300 21.49 7.06 2.21
N PHE A 301 21.25 7.75 1.11
CA PHE A 301 22.25 8.13 0.11
C PHE A 301 22.47 9.66 0.03
N ALA A 302 22.12 10.41 1.07
CA ALA A 302 22.23 11.88 1.07
C ALA A 302 23.70 12.37 1.14
N GLY A 303 24.61 11.57 1.68
CA GLY A 303 26.01 11.96 1.89
C GLY A 303 26.22 12.58 3.27
N ARG A 304 27.09 13.60 3.34
CA ARG A 304 27.38 14.33 4.59
C ARG A 304 27.44 15.84 4.34
N PRO A 305 27.30 16.66 5.39
CA PRO A 305 27.68 18.07 5.28
C PRO A 305 29.10 18.21 4.75
N GLY A 306 29.25 18.99 3.69
CA GLY A 306 30.50 19.21 2.95
C GLY A 306 30.64 18.41 1.65
N ASP A 307 29.93 17.30 1.50
CA ASP A 307 29.96 16.42 0.31
C ASP A 307 28.62 15.70 0.19
N TYR A 308 27.62 16.42 -0.32
CA TYR A 308 26.27 15.90 -0.57
C TYR A 308 26.17 15.27 -1.95
N VAL A 309 25.26 14.30 -2.08
CA VAL A 309 24.93 13.72 -3.38
C VAL A 309 23.88 14.60 -4.06
N TYR A 310 24.27 15.18 -5.20
CA TYR A 310 23.39 16.02 -6.03
C TYR A 310 22.77 15.20 -7.16
N VAL A 311 21.48 15.42 -7.39
CA VAL A 311 20.71 14.90 -8.53
C VAL A 311 20.62 15.98 -9.59
N PHE A 312 20.95 15.63 -10.83
CA PHE A 312 21.06 16.58 -11.95
C PHE A 312 21.98 17.78 -11.64
N GLU A 313 23.04 17.55 -10.86
CA GLU A 313 24.06 18.53 -10.45
C GLU A 313 23.58 19.68 -9.53
N ASP A 314 22.33 20.12 -9.62
CA ASP A 314 21.83 21.31 -8.90
C ASP A 314 21.01 21.00 -7.64
N TYR A 315 20.44 19.79 -7.51
CA TYR A 315 19.45 19.49 -6.47
C TYR A 315 19.95 18.46 -5.45
N ARG A 316 20.07 18.86 -4.18
CA ARG A 316 20.47 17.98 -3.07
C ARG A 316 19.42 16.89 -2.80
N MET A 317 19.88 15.66 -2.57
CA MET A 317 19.01 14.54 -2.17
C MET A 317 18.30 14.79 -0.83
N GLU A 318 17.06 14.32 -0.72
CA GLU A 318 16.23 14.52 0.48
C GLU A 318 16.73 13.69 1.69
N GLU A 319 16.77 14.33 2.85
CA GLU A 319 17.13 13.73 4.14
C GLU A 319 15.89 13.36 4.98
N CYS A 320 16.06 12.40 5.89
CA CYS A 320 15.04 12.09 6.89
C CYS A 320 15.10 13.06 8.08
N ALA A 321 13.99 13.16 8.83
CA ALA A 321 14.01 13.75 10.17
C ALA A 321 15.04 13.05 11.09
N PRO A 322 15.54 13.71 12.15
CA PRO A 322 16.30 13.03 13.20
C PRO A 322 15.57 11.85 13.84
N PRO A 323 14.25 11.89 14.16
CA PRO A 323 13.56 10.70 14.65
C PRO A 323 13.37 9.60 13.59
N GLY A 324 13.71 9.87 12.33
CA GLY A 324 13.61 8.93 11.20
C GLY A 324 12.51 9.28 10.20
N CYS A 325 12.35 8.43 9.18
CA CYS A 325 11.31 8.53 8.16
C CYS A 325 10.07 7.68 8.46
N LEU A 326 10.01 7.04 9.64
CA LEU A 326 8.97 6.07 9.99
C LEU A 326 7.57 6.71 10.08
N ILE A 327 7.44 7.92 10.63
CA ILE A 327 6.14 8.62 10.65
C ILE A 327 5.67 8.98 9.25
N GLU A 328 6.56 9.47 8.39
CA GLU A 328 6.21 9.80 7.01
C GLU A 328 5.68 8.56 6.29
N LEU A 329 6.29 7.39 6.55
CA LEU A 329 5.82 6.09 6.09
C LEU A 329 4.43 5.75 6.65
N CYS A 330 4.19 5.94 7.95
CA CYS A 330 2.89 5.68 8.59
C CYS A 330 1.78 6.56 8.00
N ILE A 331 2.04 7.85 7.80
CA ILE A 331 1.07 8.78 7.20
C ILE A 331 0.78 8.37 5.76
N GLN A 332 1.82 8.04 4.99
CA GLN A 332 1.65 7.59 3.61
C GLN A 332 0.86 6.27 3.52
N LEU A 333 1.16 5.29 4.38
CA LEU A 333 0.39 4.04 4.48
C LEU A 333 -1.07 4.31 4.87
N SER A 334 -1.30 5.17 5.86
CA SER A 334 -2.64 5.52 6.31
C SER A 334 -3.42 6.23 5.20
N MET A 335 -2.81 7.17 4.49
CA MET A 335 -3.43 7.89 3.38
C MET A 335 -3.71 6.98 2.19
N ILE A 336 -2.83 6.05 1.85
CA ILE A 336 -3.07 5.10 0.74
C ILE A 336 -4.14 4.09 1.14
N MET A 337 -4.05 3.49 2.33
CA MET A 337 -5.00 2.46 2.78
C MET A 337 -6.39 3.04 3.09
N LEU A 338 -6.48 4.15 3.82
CA LEU A 338 -7.77 4.80 4.12
C LEU A 338 -8.27 5.63 2.94
N GLY A 339 -7.37 6.35 2.27
CA GLY A 339 -7.76 7.24 1.19
C GLY A 339 -8.20 6.49 -0.06
N LYS A 340 -7.52 5.39 -0.44
CA LYS A 340 -7.98 4.54 -1.54
C LYS A 340 -9.38 4.02 -1.25
N GLN A 341 -9.59 3.44 -0.07
CA GLN A 341 -10.87 2.86 0.30
C GLN A 341 -11.99 3.89 0.46
N LEU A 342 -11.75 5.00 1.15
CA LEU A 342 -12.77 6.02 1.37
C LEU A 342 -13.17 6.73 0.08
N ILE A 343 -12.22 6.93 -0.84
CA ILE A 343 -12.47 7.57 -2.13
C ILE A 343 -13.07 6.56 -3.11
N GLN A 344 -12.51 5.35 -3.26
CA GLN A 344 -13.06 4.33 -4.17
C GLN A 344 -14.43 3.81 -3.73
N ASN A 345 -14.62 3.44 -2.46
CA ASN A 345 -15.92 2.91 -2.02
C ASN A 345 -17.03 3.95 -2.13
N ASN A 346 -16.80 5.18 -1.70
CA ASN A 346 -17.88 6.19 -1.72
C ASN A 346 -18.08 6.81 -3.10
N VAL A 347 -17.02 7.03 -3.88
CA VAL A 347 -17.11 7.74 -5.17
C VAL A 347 -17.25 6.76 -6.33
N PHE A 348 -16.39 5.75 -6.44
CA PHE A 348 -16.41 4.86 -7.60
C PHE A 348 -17.49 3.78 -7.46
N GLU A 349 -17.73 3.23 -6.28
CA GLU A 349 -18.73 2.16 -6.12
C GLU A 349 -20.15 2.68 -5.86
N ILE A 350 -20.34 3.68 -4.98
CA ILE A 350 -21.70 4.18 -4.68
C ILE A 350 -22.12 5.30 -5.65
N LEU A 351 -21.23 6.25 -5.95
CA LEU A 351 -21.60 7.45 -6.68
C LEU A 351 -21.65 7.22 -8.20
N ILE A 352 -20.71 6.50 -8.81
CA ILE A 352 -20.70 6.30 -10.28
C ILE A 352 -21.93 5.53 -10.79
N PRO A 353 -22.32 4.36 -10.23
CA PRO A 353 -23.50 3.64 -10.71
C PRO A 353 -24.78 4.46 -10.55
N LYS A 354 -24.92 5.20 -9.45
CA LYS A 354 -26.04 6.13 -9.24
C LYS A 354 -26.03 7.29 -10.23
N LEU A 355 -24.87 7.88 -10.53
CA LEU A 355 -24.75 8.95 -11.52
C LEU A 355 -25.05 8.44 -12.94
N LYS A 356 -24.53 7.27 -13.34
CA LYS A 356 -24.85 6.63 -14.61
C LYS A 356 -26.35 6.32 -14.73
N LYS A 357 -26.97 5.79 -13.66
CA LYS A 357 -28.40 5.53 -13.60
C LYS A 357 -29.23 6.82 -13.69
N MET A 358 -28.83 7.86 -12.97
CA MET A 358 -29.46 9.18 -13.04
C MET A 358 -29.34 9.76 -14.45
N TYR A 359 -28.15 9.71 -15.05
CA TYR A 359 -27.90 10.19 -16.41
C TYR A 359 -28.75 9.43 -17.45
N ARG A 360 -28.79 8.10 -17.39
CA ARG A 360 -29.66 7.27 -18.26
C ARG A 360 -31.13 7.63 -18.07
N THR A 361 -31.59 7.79 -16.83
CA THR A 361 -32.98 8.18 -16.54
C THR A 361 -33.29 9.58 -17.07
N MET A 362 -32.36 10.53 -16.96
CA MET A 362 -32.52 11.87 -17.53
C MET A 362 -32.52 11.86 -19.07
N GLN A 363 -31.73 10.99 -19.69
CA GLN A 363 -31.68 10.82 -21.15
C GLN A 363 -32.96 10.14 -21.67
N GLU A 364 -33.45 9.12 -20.99
CA GLU A 364 -34.75 8.49 -21.25
C GLU A 364 -35.88 9.51 -21.12
N GLN A 365 -35.91 10.31 -20.05
CA GLN A 365 -36.92 11.36 -19.87
C GLN A 365 -36.84 12.46 -20.93
N LYS A 366 -35.65 12.82 -21.40
CA LYS A 366 -35.48 13.75 -22.53
C LYS A 366 -35.97 13.14 -23.84
N GLY A 367 -35.68 11.85 -24.10
CA GLY A 367 -36.18 11.12 -25.26
C GLY A 367 -37.70 10.96 -25.28
N ILE A 368 -38.31 10.73 -24.10
CA ILE A 368 -39.76 10.66 -23.92
C ILE A 368 -40.42 12.04 -24.15
N LYS A 369 -39.84 13.13 -23.62
CA LYS A 369 -40.33 14.50 -23.89
C LYS A 369 -40.26 14.87 -25.38
N SER A 370 -39.28 14.35 -26.12
CA SER A 370 -39.17 14.53 -27.57
C SER A 370 -40.13 13.63 -28.37
N SER A 371 -40.52 12.47 -27.83
CA SER A 371 -41.40 11.48 -28.50
C SER A 371 -42.88 11.67 -28.16
N ALA A 372 -43.20 12.50 -27.16
CA ALA A 372 -44.55 12.85 -26.71
C ALA A 372 -45.41 13.62 -27.75
N VAL A 373 -44.90 13.80 -28.98
CA VAL A 373 -45.64 14.32 -30.13
C VAL A 373 -46.49 13.21 -30.81
N ASN A 374 -46.18 11.92 -30.60
CA ASN A 374 -46.94 10.81 -31.19
C ASN A 374 -47.82 10.08 -30.15
N GLU A 375 -49.14 10.19 -30.33
CA GLU A 375 -50.18 9.71 -29.38
C GLU A 375 -50.23 8.18 -29.15
N GLU A 376 -49.63 7.37 -30.03
CA GLU A 376 -49.59 5.90 -29.89
C GLU A 376 -48.67 5.40 -28.75
N SER A 377 -47.69 6.21 -28.33
CA SER A 377 -46.71 5.85 -27.30
C SER A 377 -47.25 5.85 -25.86
N LYS A 378 -48.39 6.50 -25.61
CA LYS A 378 -49.01 6.61 -24.27
C LYS A 378 -49.61 5.30 -23.75
N ALA A 379 -49.92 4.34 -24.62
CA ALA A 379 -50.55 3.07 -24.24
C ALA A 379 -49.55 2.00 -23.78
N GLU A 380 -48.34 1.98 -24.36
CA GLU A 380 -47.25 1.11 -23.90
C GLU A 380 -46.63 1.59 -22.58
N GLU A 381 -46.63 2.90 -22.33
CA GLU A 381 -46.08 3.53 -21.11
C GLU A 381 -46.79 3.16 -19.81
N LYS A 382 -48.07 2.77 -19.85
CA LYS A 382 -48.85 2.37 -18.65
C LYS A 382 -48.62 0.93 -18.21
N ARG A 383 -47.96 0.10 -19.03
CA ARG A 383 -47.69 -1.29 -18.65
C ARG A 383 -46.53 -1.33 -17.65
N PRO A 384 -46.66 -2.03 -16.51
CA PRO A 384 -45.53 -2.19 -15.60
C PRO A 384 -44.37 -2.83 -16.36
N LYS A 385 -43.18 -2.19 -16.31
CA LYS A 385 -41.98 -2.70 -16.97
C LYS A 385 -41.75 -4.17 -16.56
N GLN A 386 -41.64 -5.05 -17.54
CA GLN A 386 -41.35 -6.47 -17.30
C GLN A 386 -39.99 -6.63 -16.61
N GLN A 387 -39.79 -7.74 -15.89
CA GLN A 387 -38.60 -7.97 -15.09
C GLN A 387 -37.30 -7.86 -15.90
N PHE A 388 -37.27 -8.43 -17.11
CA PHE A 388 -36.07 -8.39 -17.94
C PHE A 388 -35.65 -6.95 -18.34
N HIS A 389 -36.60 -6.02 -18.49
CA HIS A 389 -36.28 -4.61 -18.75
C HIS A 389 -35.61 -3.95 -17.54
N LYS A 390 -35.99 -4.37 -16.32
CA LYS A 390 -35.36 -3.89 -15.09
C LYS A 390 -33.94 -4.45 -14.97
N ASP A 391 -33.78 -5.74 -15.24
CA ASP A 391 -32.48 -6.40 -15.15
C ASP A 391 -31.52 -5.89 -16.24
N PHE A 392 -32.01 -5.60 -17.45
CA PHE A 392 -31.21 -4.99 -18.51
C PHE A 392 -30.74 -3.56 -18.19
N ALA A 393 -31.42 -2.84 -17.29
CA ALA A 393 -30.96 -1.51 -16.89
C ALA A 393 -29.72 -1.55 -15.98
N LEU A 394 -29.46 -2.68 -15.30
CA LEU A 394 -28.33 -2.88 -14.39
C LEU A 394 -27.00 -3.06 -15.14
N GLU A 395 -25.89 -2.87 -14.44
CA GLU A 395 -24.54 -3.04 -15.01
C GLU A 395 -24.20 -4.54 -15.20
N PRO A 396 -23.47 -4.91 -16.28
CA PRO A 396 -23.01 -6.27 -16.47
C PRO A 396 -21.97 -6.66 -15.41
N PHE A 397 -21.91 -7.94 -15.08
CA PHE A 397 -20.92 -8.48 -14.16
C PHE A 397 -19.57 -8.67 -14.86
N GLU A 398 -18.50 -8.07 -14.32
CA GLU A 398 -17.15 -8.08 -14.90
C GLU A 398 -16.21 -9.15 -14.28
N GLY A 399 -16.72 -10.00 -13.39
CA GLY A 399 -15.96 -11.01 -12.65
C GLY A 399 -15.77 -10.65 -11.18
N VAL A 400 -15.20 -11.58 -10.39
CA VAL A 400 -14.86 -11.37 -8.96
C VAL A 400 -13.38 -10.98 -8.76
N SER A 401 -12.59 -11.01 -9.84
CA SER A 401 -11.15 -10.78 -9.79
C SER A 401 -10.76 -9.37 -9.31
N PRO A 402 -11.46 -8.28 -9.69
CA PRO A 402 -11.21 -6.95 -9.14
C PRO A 402 -11.43 -6.89 -7.62
N GLU A 403 -12.48 -7.53 -7.11
CA GLU A 403 -12.82 -7.57 -5.68
C GLU A 403 -11.74 -8.32 -4.88
N TYR A 404 -11.28 -9.48 -5.37
CA TYR A 404 -10.12 -10.16 -4.76
C TYR A 404 -8.84 -9.33 -4.82
N MET A 405 -8.60 -8.61 -5.92
CA MET A 405 -7.39 -7.80 -6.11
C MET A 405 -7.25 -6.76 -5.01
N GLU A 406 -8.34 -6.07 -4.69
CA GLU A 406 -8.38 -5.05 -3.66
C GLU A 406 -8.04 -5.62 -2.29
N MET A 407 -8.73 -6.70 -1.91
CA MET A 407 -8.52 -7.36 -0.62
C MET A 407 -7.12 -7.97 -0.47
N VAL A 408 -6.54 -8.50 -1.55
CA VAL A 408 -5.19 -9.08 -1.53
C VAL A 408 -4.11 -8.00 -1.45
N ILE A 409 -4.31 -6.84 -2.10
CA ILE A 409 -3.41 -5.68 -1.95
C ILE A 409 -3.50 -5.13 -0.51
N GLN A 410 -4.69 -5.05 0.06
CA GLN A 410 -4.89 -4.67 1.46
C GLN A 410 -4.18 -5.64 2.43
N TYR A 411 -4.29 -6.95 2.20
CA TYR A 411 -3.52 -7.95 2.94
C TYR A 411 -2.01 -7.70 2.83
N GLY A 412 -1.53 -7.28 1.65
CA GLY A 412 -0.15 -6.84 1.45
C GLY A 412 0.25 -5.66 2.35
N PHE A 413 -0.58 -4.61 2.43
CA PHE A 413 -0.30 -3.49 3.35
C PHE A 413 -0.23 -3.92 4.81
N VAL A 414 -1.16 -4.78 5.23
CA VAL A 414 -1.26 -5.28 6.62
C VAL A 414 -0.13 -6.22 6.99
N SER A 415 0.42 -6.98 6.05
CA SER A 415 1.49 -7.95 6.33
C SER A 415 2.90 -7.38 6.12
N LEU A 416 3.16 -6.68 5.00
CA LEU A 416 4.49 -6.22 4.61
C LEU A 416 5.04 -5.07 5.48
N PHE A 417 4.16 -4.19 5.98
CA PHE A 417 4.55 -2.93 6.63
C PHE A 417 4.02 -2.81 8.07
N VAL A 418 3.72 -3.93 8.71
CA VAL A 418 3.13 -3.91 10.05
C VAL A 418 4.11 -3.47 11.13
N ALA A 419 5.41 -3.69 10.91
CA ALA A 419 6.46 -3.26 11.82
C ALA A 419 6.53 -1.72 11.97
N SER A 420 6.10 -0.97 10.97
CA SER A 420 6.04 0.50 11.06
C SER A 420 4.69 1.00 11.55
N PHE A 421 3.59 0.27 11.32
CA PHE A 421 2.25 0.74 11.65
C PHE A 421 1.38 -0.34 12.33
N PRO A 422 1.40 -0.44 13.67
CA PRO A 422 0.68 -1.48 14.42
C PRO A 422 -0.85 -1.36 14.33
N LEU A 423 -1.39 -0.18 14.00
CA LEU A 423 -2.84 0.04 13.84
C LEU A 423 -3.37 -0.40 12.45
N ALA A 424 -2.50 -0.85 11.54
CA ALA A 424 -2.91 -1.29 10.20
C ALA A 424 -4.04 -2.34 10.22
N PRO A 425 -3.97 -3.40 11.05
CA PRO A 425 -5.03 -4.40 11.09
C PRO A 425 -6.37 -3.84 11.56
N ALA A 426 -6.37 -2.87 12.49
CA ALA A 426 -7.60 -2.26 12.99
C ALA A 426 -8.32 -1.46 11.90
N PHE A 427 -7.57 -0.70 11.10
CA PHE A 427 -8.14 -0.01 9.94
C PHE A 427 -8.58 -0.98 8.84
N ALA A 428 -7.82 -2.05 8.60
CA ALA A 428 -8.22 -3.11 7.69
C ALA A 428 -9.51 -3.83 8.14
N LEU A 429 -9.66 -4.07 9.45
CA LEU A 429 -10.87 -4.68 10.00
C LEU A 429 -12.09 -3.77 9.82
N LEU A 430 -11.95 -2.48 10.14
CA LEU A 430 -13.02 -1.50 9.93
C LEU A 430 -13.41 -1.42 8.46
N ASN A 431 -12.42 -1.41 7.58
CA ASN A 431 -12.65 -1.47 6.15
C ASN A 431 -13.44 -2.73 5.76
N ASN A 432 -12.94 -3.92 6.06
CA ASN A 432 -13.57 -5.17 5.65
C ASN A 432 -15.02 -5.31 6.15
N VAL A 433 -15.34 -4.80 7.35
CA VAL A 433 -16.70 -4.81 7.89
C VAL A 433 -17.65 -3.97 7.02
N ILE A 434 -17.19 -2.82 6.54
CA ILE A 434 -17.95 -1.97 5.61
C ILE A 434 -18.00 -2.63 4.24
N GLU A 435 -16.86 -3.11 3.75
CA GLU A 435 -16.70 -3.73 2.44
C GLU A 435 -17.63 -4.92 2.21
N ILE A 436 -17.68 -5.87 3.16
CA ILE A 436 -18.54 -7.05 3.06
C ILE A 436 -19.99 -6.65 2.74
N ARG A 437 -20.45 -5.51 3.28
CA ARG A 437 -21.81 -5.01 3.10
C ARG A 437 -21.96 -4.20 1.81
N LEU A 438 -20.95 -3.42 1.43
CA LEU A 438 -20.91 -2.72 0.16
C LEU A 438 -20.95 -3.69 -1.01
N ASP A 439 -20.08 -4.69 -0.99
CA ASP A 439 -20.06 -5.77 -1.97
C ASP A 439 -21.42 -6.48 -1.99
N ALA A 440 -21.95 -6.88 -0.83
CA ALA A 440 -23.26 -7.52 -0.76
C ALA A 440 -24.36 -6.66 -1.40
N ALA A 441 -24.37 -5.35 -1.14
CA ALA A 441 -25.34 -4.42 -1.73
C ALA A 441 -25.15 -4.27 -3.24
N LYS A 442 -23.91 -4.18 -3.72
CA LYS A 442 -23.55 -4.15 -5.15
C LYS A 442 -24.07 -5.41 -5.86
N PHE A 443 -23.79 -6.60 -5.32
CA PHE A 443 -24.24 -7.89 -5.85
C PHE A 443 -25.76 -8.07 -5.87
N VAL A 444 -26.47 -7.50 -4.88
CA VAL A 444 -27.91 -7.66 -4.74
C VAL A 444 -28.71 -6.59 -5.51
N THR A 445 -28.18 -5.38 -5.65
CA THR A 445 -28.98 -4.21 -6.12
C THR A 445 -28.48 -3.53 -7.39
N GLU A 446 -27.18 -3.60 -7.71
CA GLU A 446 -26.60 -2.76 -8.77
C GLU A 446 -26.16 -3.56 -10.01
N ILE A 447 -25.74 -4.81 -9.83
CA ILE A 447 -25.29 -5.66 -10.93
C ILE A 447 -26.37 -6.62 -11.42
N ARG A 448 -26.26 -7.00 -12.69
CA ARG A 448 -27.00 -8.13 -13.25
C ARG A 448 -26.57 -9.43 -12.59
N ARG A 449 -27.51 -10.36 -12.44
CA ARG A 449 -27.22 -11.67 -11.87
C ARG A 449 -26.13 -12.38 -12.69
N PRO A 450 -25.01 -12.78 -12.07
CA PRO A 450 -23.95 -13.51 -12.74
C PRO A 450 -24.35 -14.97 -12.96
N ASP A 451 -23.68 -15.62 -13.91
CA ASP A 451 -23.80 -17.05 -14.13
C ASP A 451 -23.18 -17.82 -12.96
N ALA A 452 -23.89 -18.86 -12.49
CA ALA A 452 -23.44 -19.65 -11.36
C ALA A 452 -22.32 -20.61 -11.78
N VAL A 453 -21.08 -20.15 -11.70
CA VAL A 453 -19.88 -20.93 -12.02
C VAL A 453 -19.47 -21.75 -10.79
N ARG A 454 -19.29 -23.06 -11.00
CA ARG A 454 -18.74 -23.96 -9.99
C ARG A 454 -17.22 -23.78 -9.90
N SER A 455 -16.70 -23.47 -8.71
CA SER A 455 -15.25 -23.42 -8.46
C SER A 455 -14.91 -24.21 -7.20
N LYS A 456 -13.78 -24.94 -7.25
CA LYS A 456 -13.28 -25.77 -6.13
C LYS A 456 -12.36 -25.01 -5.17
N ASP A 457 -11.80 -23.89 -5.61
CA ASP A 457 -10.84 -23.08 -4.87
C ASP A 457 -10.87 -21.61 -5.30
N ILE A 458 -10.10 -20.78 -4.58
CA ILE A 458 -9.88 -19.37 -4.95
C ILE A 458 -8.82 -19.22 -6.07
N GLY A 459 -8.33 -20.33 -6.62
CA GLY A 459 -7.31 -20.33 -7.68
C GLY A 459 -5.97 -19.73 -7.28
N ILE A 460 -5.41 -18.93 -8.19
CA ILE A 460 -4.06 -18.33 -8.10
C ILE A 460 -3.87 -17.42 -6.87
N TRP A 461 -4.95 -16.88 -6.31
CA TRP A 461 -4.91 -15.98 -5.16
C TRP A 461 -4.26 -16.62 -3.93
N TYR A 462 -4.43 -17.91 -3.70
CA TYR A 462 -3.76 -18.61 -2.59
C TYR A 462 -2.22 -18.57 -2.74
N ASN A 463 -1.71 -18.78 -3.96
CA ASN A 463 -0.29 -18.74 -4.24
C ASN A 463 0.26 -17.32 -4.06
N ILE A 464 -0.50 -16.30 -4.48
CA ILE A 464 -0.15 -14.89 -4.28
C ILE A 464 -0.08 -14.56 -2.78
N LEU A 465 -1.10 -14.92 -1.99
CA LEU A 465 -1.11 -14.69 -0.54
C LEU A 465 0.07 -15.40 0.16
N CYS A 466 0.40 -16.61 -0.26
CA CYS A 466 1.57 -17.35 0.23
C CYS A 466 2.88 -16.61 -0.11
N GLY A 467 3.01 -16.09 -1.33
CA GLY A 467 4.15 -15.27 -1.76
C GLY A 467 4.31 -13.99 -0.94
N ILE A 468 3.22 -13.23 -0.76
CA ILE A 468 3.19 -12.01 0.07
C ILE A 468 3.60 -12.34 1.51
N SER A 469 3.03 -13.40 2.09
CA SER A 469 3.30 -13.79 3.48
C SER A 469 4.78 -14.13 3.71
N LYS A 470 5.41 -14.86 2.78
CA LYS A 470 6.85 -15.14 2.85
C LYS A 470 7.70 -13.88 2.70
N PHE A 471 7.32 -13.00 1.78
CA PHE A 471 8.03 -11.73 1.56
C PHE A 471 7.88 -10.75 2.73
N SER A 472 6.77 -10.85 3.47
CA SER A 472 6.50 -10.01 4.65
C SER A 472 7.48 -10.21 5.79
N VAL A 473 7.94 -11.44 6.03
CA VAL A 473 8.94 -11.74 7.08
C VAL A 473 10.23 -10.98 6.79
N ILE A 474 10.70 -11.05 5.54
CA ILE A 474 11.91 -10.35 5.09
C ILE A 474 11.70 -8.84 5.19
N THR A 475 10.58 -8.32 4.67
CA THR A 475 10.32 -6.88 4.66
C THR A 475 10.27 -6.31 6.07
N ASN A 476 9.55 -6.95 6.99
CA ASN A 476 9.47 -6.51 8.39
C ASN A 476 10.84 -6.55 9.09
N ALA A 477 11.67 -7.57 8.82
CA ALA A 477 13.04 -7.62 9.35
C ALA A 477 13.87 -6.41 8.92
N PHE A 478 13.80 -6.06 7.63
CA PHE A 478 14.50 -4.91 7.09
C PHE A 478 13.93 -3.58 7.61
N VAL A 479 12.61 -3.44 7.77
CA VAL A 479 11.98 -2.23 8.33
C VAL A 479 12.46 -2.00 9.77
N ILE A 480 12.44 -3.03 10.62
CA ILE A 480 12.87 -2.93 12.02
C ILE A 480 14.37 -2.62 12.12
N SER A 481 15.19 -3.23 11.25
CA SER A 481 16.64 -3.08 11.30
C SER A 481 17.12 -1.75 10.72
N PHE A 482 16.61 -1.36 9.54
CA PHE A 482 17.14 -0.22 8.78
C PHE A 482 16.34 1.06 8.96
N THR A 483 15.02 0.98 9.09
CA THR A 483 14.12 2.15 9.13
C THR A 483 13.83 2.59 10.57
N SER A 484 13.70 1.64 11.50
CA SER A 484 13.48 1.90 12.94
C SER A 484 14.79 2.22 13.68
N GLU A 485 14.67 2.96 14.78
CA GLU A 485 15.78 3.27 15.69
C GLU A 485 15.97 2.19 16.77
N PHE A 486 15.25 1.07 16.70
CA PHE A 486 15.32 -0.01 17.69
C PHE A 486 16.72 -0.61 17.83
N VAL A 487 17.35 -1.01 16.70
CA VAL A 487 18.68 -1.64 16.74
C VAL A 487 19.77 -0.67 17.22
N PRO A 488 19.88 0.58 16.71
CA PRO A 488 20.83 1.56 17.24
C PRO A 488 20.67 1.83 18.75
N ARG A 489 19.42 1.95 19.25
CA ARG A 489 19.14 2.14 20.67
C ARG A 489 19.61 0.95 21.52
N MET A 490 19.34 -0.28 21.07
CA MET A 490 19.83 -1.49 21.74
C MET A 490 21.36 -1.55 21.76
N VAL A 491 22.02 -1.27 20.63
CA VAL A 491 23.48 -1.27 20.54
C VAL A 491 24.08 -0.25 21.51
N TYR A 492 23.52 0.94 21.58
CA TYR A 492 23.95 1.95 22.56
C TYR A 492 23.80 1.45 24.00
N GLN A 493 22.63 0.91 24.36
CA GLN A 493 22.33 0.46 25.71
C GLN A 493 23.27 -0.65 26.20
N TYR A 494 23.61 -1.61 25.32
CA TYR A 494 24.40 -2.79 25.70
C TYR A 494 25.91 -2.63 25.51
N ILE A 495 26.36 -1.82 24.54
CA ILE A 495 27.79 -1.72 24.20
C ILE A 495 28.41 -0.41 24.69
N TYR A 496 27.69 0.71 24.60
CA TYR A 496 28.26 2.05 24.80
C TYR A 496 27.82 2.71 26.12
N SER A 497 26.67 2.33 26.66
CA SER A 497 26.15 2.88 27.92
C SER A 497 26.85 2.26 29.13
N VAL A 498 27.41 3.10 30.00
CA VAL A 498 28.11 2.67 31.22
C VAL A 498 27.15 2.06 32.24
N ASN A 499 25.92 2.58 32.34
CA ASN A 499 24.93 2.18 33.34
C ASN A 499 23.78 1.35 32.73
N SER A 500 23.90 0.94 31.46
CA SER A 500 22.80 0.32 30.68
C SER A 500 21.51 1.17 30.62
N THR A 501 21.65 2.47 30.83
CA THR A 501 20.59 3.49 30.68
C THR A 501 20.64 4.14 29.31
N MET A 502 19.52 4.69 28.85
CA MET A 502 19.44 5.41 27.56
C MET A 502 19.91 6.88 27.62
N ASN A 503 20.38 7.34 28.78
CA ASN A 503 20.88 8.72 28.97
C ASN A 503 22.11 8.97 28.08
N GLY A 504 22.12 10.07 27.34
CA GLY A 504 23.17 10.45 26.41
C GLY A 504 23.04 9.82 25.02
N TYR A 505 21.95 9.12 24.72
CA TYR A 505 21.73 8.50 23.41
C TYR A 505 21.66 9.55 22.29
N THR A 506 20.92 10.64 22.52
CA THR A 506 20.76 11.69 21.51
C THR A 506 22.10 12.29 21.11
N GLU A 507 22.97 12.60 22.07
CA GLU A 507 24.31 13.09 21.80
C GLU A 507 25.20 12.06 21.09
N HIS A 508 25.12 10.78 21.49
CA HIS A 508 25.86 9.70 20.83
C HIS A 508 25.41 9.47 19.38
N SER A 509 24.14 9.69 19.07
CA SER A 509 23.57 9.48 17.73
C SER A 509 23.91 10.59 16.72
N LEU A 510 24.49 11.70 17.18
CA LEU A 510 24.74 12.90 16.38
C LEU A 510 26.24 13.15 16.18
N SER A 511 26.65 13.28 14.92
CA SER A 511 28.01 13.65 14.54
C SER A 511 28.22 15.16 14.50
N TYR A 512 29.46 15.60 14.74
CA TYR A 512 29.86 17.00 14.69
C TYR A 512 30.33 17.41 13.29
N PHE A 513 29.92 18.60 12.85
CA PHE A 513 30.41 19.23 11.63
C PHE A 513 30.91 20.64 11.91
N ASN A 514 32.03 21.01 11.27
CA ASN A 514 32.59 22.35 11.37
C ASN A 514 32.07 23.19 10.21
N VAL A 515 31.43 24.31 10.52
CA VAL A 515 30.75 25.18 9.53
C VAL A 515 31.75 25.77 8.51
N SER A 516 33.03 25.91 8.87
CA SER A 516 34.05 26.40 7.94
C SER A 516 34.28 25.48 6.74
N ASN A 517 33.88 24.21 6.82
CA ASN A 517 34.17 23.19 5.81
C ASN A 517 33.06 23.04 4.78
N PHE A 518 32.11 23.97 4.72
CA PHE A 518 31.11 24.01 3.66
C PHE A 518 31.73 24.44 2.31
N PRO A 519 31.36 23.78 1.19
CA PRO A 519 31.68 24.25 -0.15
C PRO A 519 31.15 25.68 -0.39
N PRO A 520 31.85 26.49 -1.20
CA PRO A 520 31.43 27.86 -1.48
C PRO A 520 30.02 27.87 -2.09
N GLY A 521 29.13 28.69 -1.52
CA GLY A 521 27.74 28.83 -1.99
C GLY A 521 26.72 27.87 -1.37
N THR A 522 27.15 26.85 -0.59
CA THR A 522 26.23 25.92 0.08
C THR A 522 25.80 26.37 1.49
N ALA A 523 26.65 27.16 2.15
CA ALA A 523 26.38 27.69 3.49
C ALA A 523 25.18 28.66 3.49
N PRO A 524 24.44 28.75 4.62
CA PRO A 524 23.29 29.64 4.74
C PRO A 524 23.67 31.11 4.52
N SER A 525 22.93 31.78 3.63
CA SER A 525 23.14 33.19 3.27
C SER A 525 22.70 34.17 4.35
N THR A 526 21.68 33.78 5.14
CA THR A 526 21.17 34.54 6.28
C THR A 526 21.03 33.60 7.46
N THR A 527 21.49 34.02 8.64
CA THR A 527 21.42 33.22 9.86
C THR A 527 20.71 33.99 10.96
N LEU A 528 19.65 33.43 11.53
CA LEU A 528 18.98 33.93 12.73
C LEU A 528 19.75 33.55 14.00
N ILE A 529 20.59 32.52 13.93
CA ILE A 529 21.44 32.05 15.03
C ILE A 529 22.87 32.56 14.80
N PRO A 530 23.30 33.67 15.43
CA PRO A 530 24.64 34.22 15.24
C PRO A 530 25.70 33.37 15.95
N GLY A 531 26.88 33.25 15.34
CA GLY A 531 28.06 32.67 15.99
C GLY A 531 28.15 31.14 16.02
N VAL A 532 27.43 30.43 15.15
CA VAL A 532 27.52 28.95 15.06
C VAL A 532 28.85 28.53 14.45
N SER A 533 29.74 27.98 15.27
CA SER A 533 31.02 27.39 14.81
C SER A 533 30.89 25.92 14.40
N MET A 534 30.01 25.18 15.06
CA MET A 534 29.76 23.76 14.79
C MET A 534 28.25 23.47 14.73
N CYS A 535 27.86 22.58 13.81
CA CYS A 535 26.50 22.05 13.71
C CYS A 535 26.51 20.52 13.82
N ARG A 536 25.39 19.94 14.23
CA ARG A 536 25.19 18.49 14.37
C ARG A 536 24.38 17.93 13.19
N TYR A 537 24.65 16.68 12.84
CA TYR A 537 23.86 15.93 11.86
C TYR A 537 23.79 14.45 12.27
N LYS A 538 22.74 13.77 11.81
CA LYS A 538 22.50 12.37 12.16
C LYS A 538 23.25 11.44 11.21
N ASP A 539 24.43 11.01 11.63
CA ASP A 539 25.21 9.94 11.03
C ASP A 539 26.24 9.45 12.07
N TYR A 540 26.89 8.30 11.84
CA TYR A 540 27.97 7.82 12.68
C TYR A 540 29.33 8.06 11.99
N ARG A 541 29.90 9.25 12.22
CA ARG A 541 31.17 9.67 11.63
C ARG A 541 32.11 10.22 12.69
N ASP A 542 33.40 10.12 12.41
CA ASP A 542 34.43 10.62 13.31
C ASP A 542 34.41 12.17 13.36
N PRO A 543 34.63 12.75 14.55
CA PRO A 543 34.54 14.20 14.76
C PRO A 543 35.67 14.95 14.06
N PRO A 544 35.54 16.27 13.87
CA PRO A 544 36.50 17.07 13.09
C PRO A 544 37.90 17.18 13.70
N TRP A 545 38.07 16.89 15.00
CA TRP A 545 39.37 16.87 15.68
C TRP A 545 40.05 15.50 15.66
N ALA A 546 39.40 14.47 15.11
CA ALA A 546 40.00 13.15 14.93
C ALA A 546 40.97 13.15 13.73
N PRO A 547 41.98 12.26 13.70
CA PRO A 547 42.92 12.16 12.58
C PRO A 547 42.23 11.85 11.25
N ASP A 548 41.23 10.95 11.28
CA ASP A 548 40.39 10.61 10.12
C ASP A 548 39.06 11.36 10.20
N ALA A 549 39.08 12.67 9.99
CA ALA A 549 37.89 13.51 10.12
C ALA A 549 36.80 13.13 9.09
N TYR A 550 35.55 13.05 9.54
CA TYR A 550 34.35 12.80 8.71
C TYR A 550 34.27 11.42 8.02
N THR A 551 35.18 10.50 8.30
CA THR A 551 35.04 9.10 7.86
C THR A 551 34.05 8.33 8.72
N PHE A 552 33.58 7.17 8.25
CA PHE A 552 32.70 6.31 9.03
C PHE A 552 33.42 5.79 10.27
N SER A 553 32.83 6.04 11.44
CA SER A 553 33.44 5.66 12.71
C SER A 553 33.28 4.16 12.98
N LYS A 554 34.00 3.64 13.98
CA LYS A 554 33.83 2.26 14.46
C LYS A 554 32.39 1.97 14.92
N GLN A 555 31.68 3.01 15.39
CA GLN A 555 30.29 2.91 15.83
C GLN A 555 29.37 2.58 14.65
N TYR A 556 29.59 3.20 13.48
CA TYR A 556 28.83 2.92 12.26
C TYR A 556 28.87 1.43 11.91
N TRP A 557 30.07 0.86 11.85
CA TRP A 557 30.26 -0.55 11.49
C TRP A 557 29.69 -1.51 12.54
N SER A 558 29.78 -1.15 13.83
CA SER A 558 29.18 -1.94 14.91
C SER A 558 27.65 -1.96 14.81
N VAL A 559 27.04 -0.80 14.57
CA VAL A 559 25.59 -0.69 14.37
C VAL A 559 25.15 -1.42 13.09
N LEU A 560 25.89 -1.29 11.99
CA LEU A 560 25.59 -1.98 10.74
C LEU A 560 25.69 -3.51 10.89
N ALA A 561 26.70 -4.01 11.59
CA ALA A 561 26.84 -5.44 11.88
C ALA A 561 25.68 -5.96 12.74
N ALA A 562 25.28 -5.21 13.77
CA ALA A 562 24.11 -5.55 14.59
C ALA A 562 22.80 -5.53 13.78
N LYS A 563 22.65 -4.56 12.87
CA LYS A 563 21.51 -4.48 11.94
C LYS A 563 21.41 -5.71 11.04
N LEU A 564 22.52 -6.13 10.43
CA LEU A 564 22.55 -7.33 9.58
C LEU A 564 22.33 -8.62 10.39
N ALA A 565 22.94 -8.73 11.57
CA ALA A 565 22.72 -9.86 12.47
C ALA A 565 21.25 -9.99 12.88
N PHE A 566 20.59 -8.87 13.23
CA PHE A 566 19.17 -8.85 13.55
C PHE A 566 18.31 -9.38 12.42
N VAL A 567 18.58 -8.99 11.16
CA VAL A 567 17.83 -9.48 10.00
C VAL A 567 17.96 -11.00 9.85
N ILE A 568 19.17 -11.54 10.03
CA ILE A 568 19.41 -12.99 9.96
C ILE A 568 18.64 -13.71 11.06
N PHE A 569 18.71 -13.23 12.31
CA PHE A 569 17.99 -13.86 13.43
C PHE A 569 16.48 -13.73 13.36
N PHE A 570 15.95 -12.63 12.81
CA PHE A 570 14.51 -12.44 12.65
C PHE A 570 13.94 -13.34 11.54
N GLN A 571 14.74 -13.62 10.51
CA GLN A 571 14.31 -14.44 9.36
C GLN A 571 14.30 -15.95 9.67
N VAL A 572 15.20 -16.41 10.55
CA VAL A 572 15.30 -17.81 11.01
C VAL A 572 14.24 -18.10 12.05
#